data_AF-A0A835RIT6-F1
#
_entry.id   AF-A0A835RIT6-F1
#
_cell.length_a   1.000
_cell.length_b   1.000
_cell.length_c   1.000
_cell.angle_alpha   90.00
_cell.angle_beta   90.00
_cell.angle_gamma   90.00
#
_symmetry.space_group_name_H-M   'P 1'
#
loop_
_entity.id
_entity.type
_entity.pdbx_description
1 polymer ?
#
loop_
_entity_poly.entity_id
_entity_poly.type
_entity_poly.pdbx_seq_one_letter_code
_entity_poly.pdbx_strand_id
1 'polypeptide(L)'
;MQVLVISEVSSYWKNSTQMTAITIDRMMGYRLISNLAIVKWVFSEVNINQFHLTDQPWEILRNAINKTYNRISDLRKEIHTLDNGILLAEEAALKAKQEYETAESKLEILDGQPVQAEKPGRLKRLKGYAERAKDEENSIRESREMKDGLLLRALEENKITQTTRCMRTKMTLDTAETPKMDIDLENGVSNNGNDSGVETAAISYETGEHEQWCLTTLGHVKAISRQYAAEIWPHIEILDAEVFTEDIHPLYRKAVYDGLCRSTPEP
;
A
#
# COMPACT_ATOMS: atom_id res chain seq x y z
N MET A 1 19.77 4.15 -11.27
CA MET A 1 19.66 5.59 -11.60
C MET A 1 18.82 6.35 -10.57
N GLN A 2 17.53 6.04 -10.36
CA GLN A 2 16.68 6.80 -9.41
C GLN A 2 17.21 6.86 -7.98
N VAL A 3 17.69 5.74 -7.42
CA VAL A 3 18.31 5.69 -6.07
C VAL A 3 19.49 6.65 -5.96
N LEU A 4 20.33 6.76 -6.99
CA LEU A 4 21.48 7.68 -7.00
C LEU A 4 21.03 9.14 -6.95
N VAL A 5 19.96 9.49 -7.67
CA VAL A 5 19.39 10.85 -7.62
C VAL A 5 18.89 11.18 -6.20
N ILE A 6 18.24 10.22 -5.54
CA ILE A 6 17.77 10.39 -4.16
C ILE A 6 18.98 10.57 -3.21
N SER A 7 20.02 9.76 -3.37
CA SER A 7 21.27 9.89 -2.61
C SER A 7 21.92 11.26 -2.80
N GLU A 8 21.97 11.77 -4.03
CA GLU A 8 22.56 13.09 -4.32
C GLU A 8 21.76 14.22 -3.66
N VAL A 9 20.43 14.17 -3.75
CA VAL A 9 19.54 15.15 -3.08
C VAL A 9 19.73 15.11 -1.56
N SER A 10 19.81 13.91 -0.98
CA SER A 10 20.05 13.73 0.45
C SER A 10 21.42 14.24 0.89
N SER A 11 22.45 14.06 0.05
CA SER A 11 23.80 14.56 0.31
C SER A 11 23.85 16.09 0.25
N TYR A 12 23.23 16.68 -0.78
CA TYR A 12 23.14 18.12 -0.96
C TYR A 12 22.42 18.81 0.21
N TRP A 13 21.31 18.21 0.69
CA TRP A 13 20.53 18.72 1.81
C TRP A 13 20.81 18.03 3.15
N LYS A 14 22.01 17.47 3.36
CA LYS A 14 22.34 16.69 4.58
C LYS A 14 22.08 17.41 5.92
N ASN A 15 22.17 18.74 5.93
CA ASN A 15 21.93 19.57 7.13
C ASN A 15 20.47 20.02 7.27
N SER A 16 19.61 19.69 6.29
CA SER A 16 18.20 20.09 6.27
C SER A 16 17.32 18.89 5.94
N THR A 17 16.87 18.22 7.01
CA THR A 17 15.95 17.08 6.92
C THR A 17 14.65 17.48 6.21
N GLN A 18 14.11 18.66 6.54
CA GLN A 18 12.91 19.22 5.91
C GLN A 18 13.07 19.40 4.40
N MET A 19 14.16 20.03 3.94
CA MET A 19 14.36 20.25 2.51
C MET A 19 14.56 18.95 1.73
N THR A 20 15.25 17.98 2.34
CA THR A 20 15.39 16.65 1.76
C THR A 20 14.03 15.98 1.59
N ALA A 21 13.22 15.96 2.65
CA ALA A 21 11.89 15.35 2.64
C ALA A 21 10.96 16.02 1.60
N ILE A 22 10.90 17.36 1.58
CA ILE A 22 10.10 18.13 0.61
C ILE A 22 10.56 17.87 -0.83
N THR A 23 11.88 17.84 -1.08
CA THR A 23 12.41 17.63 -2.43
C THR A 23 12.07 16.24 -2.95
N ILE A 24 12.30 15.20 -2.13
CA ILE A 24 11.95 13.81 -2.48
C ILE A 24 10.43 13.68 -2.66
N ASP A 25 9.63 14.33 -1.81
CA ASP A 25 8.17 14.35 -1.91
C ASP A 25 7.67 14.93 -3.24
N ARG A 26 8.29 16.01 -3.71
CA ARG A 26 8.01 16.65 -5.00
C ARG A 26 8.49 15.79 -6.17
N MET A 27 9.68 15.21 -6.08
CA MET A 27 10.19 14.30 -7.12
C MET A 27 9.28 13.08 -7.32
N MET A 28 8.75 12.53 -6.23
CA MET A 28 7.73 11.49 -6.26
C MET A 28 6.44 12.00 -6.93
N GLY A 29 5.96 13.19 -6.54
CA GLY A 29 4.78 13.82 -7.14
C GLY A 29 4.89 14.07 -8.65
N TYR A 30 6.07 14.45 -9.13
CA TYR A 30 6.38 14.62 -10.55
C TYR A 30 6.76 13.31 -11.27
N ARG A 31 6.69 12.17 -10.58
CA ARG A 31 7.04 10.85 -11.12
C ARG A 31 8.50 10.74 -11.62
N LEU A 32 9.40 11.56 -11.09
CA LEU A 32 10.85 11.47 -11.37
C LEU A 32 11.46 10.25 -10.67
N ILE A 33 10.93 9.90 -9.50
CA ILE A 33 11.32 8.74 -8.70
C ILE A 33 10.10 7.87 -8.42
N SER A 34 10.31 6.56 -8.40
CA SER A 34 9.29 5.60 -8.00
C SER A 34 9.28 5.38 -6.49
N ASN A 35 8.14 5.00 -5.93
CA ASN A 35 8.03 4.60 -4.52
C ASN A 35 8.99 3.46 -4.19
N LEU A 36 9.18 2.55 -5.16
CA LEU A 36 10.15 1.48 -5.05
C LEU A 36 11.60 2.00 -4.91
N ALA A 37 11.98 3.02 -5.68
CA ALA A 37 13.31 3.61 -5.55
C ALA A 37 13.51 4.27 -4.19
N ILE A 38 12.46 4.88 -3.62
CA ILE A 38 12.49 5.43 -2.26
C ILE A 38 12.71 4.32 -1.24
N VAL A 39 11.94 3.23 -1.32
CA VAL A 39 12.10 2.06 -0.45
C VAL A 39 13.53 1.51 -0.53
N LYS A 40 14.06 1.29 -1.74
CA LYS A 40 15.45 0.83 -1.95
C LYS A 40 16.49 1.78 -1.37
N TRP A 41 16.25 3.10 -1.48
CA TRP A 41 17.14 4.10 -0.91
C TRP A 41 17.09 4.11 0.63
N VAL A 42 15.90 4.04 1.24
CA VAL A 42 15.74 4.01 2.71
C VAL A 42 16.47 2.81 3.32
N PHE A 43 16.42 1.64 2.67
CA PHE A 43 17.14 0.43 3.11
C PHE A 43 18.53 0.28 2.47
N SER A 44 19.14 1.38 2.02
CA SER A 44 20.55 1.37 1.61
C SER A 44 21.48 1.48 2.82
N GLU A 45 22.74 1.06 2.65
CA GLU A 45 23.77 1.08 3.70
C GLU A 45 23.96 2.44 4.34
N VAL A 46 23.80 3.50 3.55
CA VAL A 46 23.97 4.88 4.01
C VAL A 46 22.95 5.24 5.09
N ASN A 47 21.74 4.68 5.00
CA ASN A 47 20.62 5.02 5.88
C ASN A 47 20.43 4.00 7.02
N ILE A 48 20.67 2.72 6.75
CA ILE A 48 20.49 1.64 7.73
C ILE A 48 21.28 1.93 9.00
N ASN A 49 22.56 2.29 8.86
CA ASN A 49 23.44 2.57 9.99
C ASN A 49 23.07 3.84 10.75
N GLN A 50 22.06 4.58 10.30
CA GLN A 50 21.62 5.84 10.91
C GLN A 50 20.16 5.79 11.39
N PHE A 51 19.50 4.63 11.33
CA PHE A 51 18.09 4.51 11.73
C PHE A 51 17.82 4.86 13.20
N HIS A 52 18.81 4.71 14.09
CA HIS A 52 18.73 5.15 15.50
C HIS A 52 19.11 6.61 15.71
N LEU A 53 19.76 7.24 14.74
CA LEU A 53 20.29 8.60 14.85
C LEU A 53 19.35 9.64 14.22
N THR A 54 18.55 9.24 13.23
CA THR A 54 17.66 10.15 12.51
C THR A 54 16.36 9.48 12.08
N ASP A 55 15.25 10.18 12.31
CA ASP A 55 13.92 9.80 11.85
C ASP A 55 13.69 10.06 10.35
N GLN A 56 14.60 10.78 9.69
CA GLN A 56 14.43 11.27 8.32
C GLN A 56 14.13 10.15 7.29
N PRO A 57 14.87 9.02 7.23
CA PRO A 57 14.55 7.95 6.28
C PRO A 57 13.17 7.35 6.52
N TRP A 58 12.76 7.24 7.79
CA TRP A 58 11.46 6.72 8.19
C TRP A 58 10.31 7.69 7.84
N GLU A 59 10.53 8.99 7.99
CA GLU A 59 9.57 10.02 7.57
C GLU A 59 9.32 9.96 6.06
N ILE A 60 10.39 9.92 5.27
CA ILE A 60 10.32 9.83 3.81
C ILE A 60 9.60 8.53 3.39
N LEU A 61 9.92 7.40 4.05
CA LEU A 61 9.25 6.13 3.80
C LEU A 61 7.74 6.22 4.08
N ARG A 62 7.36 6.76 5.25
CA ARG A 62 5.94 6.93 5.61
C ARG A 62 5.21 7.82 4.61
N ASN A 63 5.83 8.90 4.15
CA ASN A 63 5.24 9.79 3.15
C ASN A 63 5.00 9.07 1.82
N ALA A 64 5.96 8.25 1.37
CA ALA A 64 5.81 7.45 0.16
C ALA A 64 4.67 6.42 0.28
N ILE A 65 4.59 5.71 1.41
CA ILE A 65 3.52 4.72 1.64
C ILE A 65 2.17 5.43 1.74
N ASN A 66 2.06 6.53 2.51
CA ASN A 66 0.84 7.32 2.66
C ASN A 66 0.29 7.81 1.31
N LYS A 67 1.15 8.33 0.42
CA LYS A 67 0.70 8.77 -0.91
C LYS A 67 0.19 7.62 -1.77
N THR A 68 0.85 6.47 -1.70
CA THR A 68 0.41 5.27 -2.44
C THR A 68 -0.93 4.79 -1.92
N TYR A 69 -1.07 4.71 -0.60
CA TYR A 69 -2.30 4.34 0.08
C TYR A 69 -3.45 5.30 -0.28
N ASN A 70 -3.24 6.61 -0.19
CA ASN A 70 -4.25 7.61 -0.53
C ASN A 70 -4.70 7.46 -2.00
N ARG A 71 -3.76 7.27 -2.93
CA ARG A 71 -4.09 7.02 -4.34
C ARG A 71 -4.94 5.76 -4.53
N ILE A 72 -4.62 4.68 -3.82
CA ILE A 72 -5.41 3.43 -3.86
C ILE A 72 -6.80 3.67 -3.26
N SER A 73 -6.89 4.36 -2.12
CA SER A 73 -8.16 4.70 -1.46
C SER A 73 -9.06 5.53 -2.38
N ASP A 74 -8.51 6.54 -3.05
CA ASP A 74 -9.26 7.40 -3.97
C ASP A 74 -9.71 6.63 -5.21
N LEU A 75 -8.86 5.77 -5.80
CA LEU A 75 -9.25 4.89 -6.90
C LEU A 75 -10.38 3.94 -6.49
N ARG A 76 -10.33 3.34 -5.30
CA ARG A 76 -11.40 2.47 -4.79
C ARG A 76 -12.72 3.23 -4.62
N LYS A 77 -12.69 4.46 -4.12
CA LYS A 77 -13.89 5.32 -4.01
C LYS A 77 -14.47 5.64 -5.39
N GLU A 78 -13.62 6.00 -6.35
CA GLU A 78 -14.03 6.28 -7.72
C GLU A 78 -14.67 5.06 -8.40
N ILE A 79 -14.07 3.87 -8.23
CA ILE A 79 -14.63 2.60 -8.74
C ILE A 79 -16.00 2.33 -8.12
N HIS A 80 -16.14 2.48 -6.80
CA HIS A 80 -17.43 2.31 -6.12
C HIS A 80 -18.49 3.32 -6.63
N THR A 81 -18.11 4.56 -6.91
CA THR A 81 -19.02 5.54 -7.54
C THR A 81 -19.42 5.10 -8.95
N LEU A 82 -18.48 4.57 -9.75
CA LEU A 82 -18.77 4.05 -11.08
C LEU A 82 -19.66 2.82 -11.05
N ASP A 83 -19.44 1.87 -10.13
CA ASP A 83 -20.28 0.67 -9.98
C ASP A 83 -21.75 1.07 -9.69
N ASN A 84 -21.98 2.06 -8.83
CA ASN A 84 -23.34 2.59 -8.61
C ASN A 84 -23.90 3.28 -9.86
N GLY A 85 -23.06 3.99 -10.62
CA GLY A 85 -23.44 4.60 -11.89
C GLY A 85 -23.83 3.56 -12.96
N ILE A 86 -23.12 2.42 -13.01
CA ILE A 86 -23.41 1.30 -13.90
C ILE A 86 -24.80 0.75 -13.58
N LEU A 87 -25.13 0.49 -12.31
CA LEU A 87 -26.45 -0.02 -11.92
C LEU A 87 -27.59 0.90 -12.39
N LEU A 88 -27.43 2.22 -12.21
CA LEU A 88 -28.42 3.20 -12.66
C LEU A 88 -28.54 3.26 -14.19
N ALA A 89 -27.41 3.19 -14.91
CA ALA A 89 -27.39 3.21 -16.36
C ALA A 89 -27.96 1.92 -16.99
N GLU A 90 -27.67 0.76 -16.40
CA GLU A 90 -28.24 -0.53 -16.79
C GLU A 90 -29.76 -0.54 -16.63
N GLU A 91 -30.28 -0.05 -15.50
CA GLU A 91 -31.73 0.11 -15.29
C GLU A 91 -32.36 1.04 -16.34
N ALA A 92 -31.71 2.16 -16.66
CA ALA A 92 -32.21 3.10 -17.66
C ALA A 92 -32.21 2.49 -19.07
N ALA A 93 -31.15 1.76 -19.43
CA ALA A 93 -31.04 1.06 -20.70
C ALA A 93 -32.09 -0.05 -20.83
N LEU A 94 -32.34 -0.82 -19.76
CA LEU A 94 -33.39 -1.84 -19.71
C LEU A 94 -34.79 -1.22 -19.88
N LYS A 95 -35.09 -0.12 -19.18
CA LYS A 95 -36.37 0.59 -19.31
C LYS A 95 -36.57 1.13 -20.73
N ALA A 96 -35.56 1.78 -21.30
CA ALA A 96 -35.62 2.31 -22.68
C ALA A 96 -35.79 1.20 -23.72
N LYS A 97 -35.14 0.04 -23.52
CA LYS A 97 -35.28 -1.13 -24.38
C LYS A 97 -36.69 -1.73 -24.28
N GLN A 98 -37.22 -1.90 -23.07
CA GLN A 98 -38.58 -2.41 -22.85
C GLN A 98 -39.64 -1.51 -23.47
N GLU A 99 -39.50 -0.18 -23.37
CA GLU A 99 -40.40 0.77 -24.02
C GLU A 99 -40.37 0.65 -25.55
N TYR A 100 -39.19 0.45 -26.13
CA TYR A 100 -39.02 0.19 -27.56
C TYR A 100 -39.69 -1.13 -27.98
N GLU A 101 -39.40 -2.24 -27.30
CA GLU A 101 -39.97 -3.57 -27.61
C GLU A 101 -41.49 -3.59 -27.44
N THR A 102 -42.02 -2.90 -26.43
CA THR A 102 -43.47 -2.77 -26.21
C THR A 102 -44.14 -1.98 -27.34
N ALA A 103 -43.49 -0.93 -27.84
CA ALA A 103 -43.98 -0.16 -28.98
C ALA A 103 -43.87 -0.94 -30.30
N GLU A 104 -42.82 -1.74 -30.46
CA GLU A 104 -42.62 -2.62 -31.63
C GLU A 104 -43.65 -3.76 -31.67
N SER A 105 -43.93 -4.41 -30.53
CA SER A 105 -44.91 -5.49 -30.43
C SER A 105 -46.34 -5.04 -30.76
N LYS A 106 -46.67 -3.76 -30.48
CA LYS A 106 -47.96 -3.16 -30.87
C LYS A 106 -48.10 -2.96 -32.38
N LEU A 107 -46.99 -2.94 -33.12
CA LEU A 107 -46.99 -2.93 -34.58
C LEU A 107 -47.03 -4.33 -35.20
N GLU A 108 -46.51 -5.35 -34.48
CA GLU A 108 -46.47 -6.75 -34.95
C GLU A 108 -47.86 -7.42 -34.95
N ILE A 109 -48.80 -6.96 -34.10
CA ILE A 109 -50.22 -7.35 -34.15
C ILE A 109 -50.93 -6.62 -35.31
N LEU A 110 -50.72 -7.06 -36.56
CA LEU A 110 -51.47 -6.56 -37.72
C LEU A 110 -51.85 -7.70 -38.69
N ASP A 111 -52.82 -8.51 -38.27
CA ASP A 111 -53.65 -9.42 -39.11
C ASP A 111 -55.10 -8.88 -39.24
N GLY A 112 -55.26 -7.68 -39.83
CA GLY A 112 -56.44 -7.43 -40.68
C GLY A 112 -57.53 -6.40 -40.34
N GLN A 113 -57.46 -5.51 -39.33
CA GLN A 113 -58.34 -4.30 -39.26
C GLN A 113 -57.80 -3.19 -38.32
N PRO A 114 -58.13 -1.89 -38.55
CA PRO A 114 -57.23 -0.78 -38.23
C PRO A 114 -57.50 -0.15 -36.87
N VAL A 115 -56.54 -0.15 -35.94
CA VAL A 115 -56.53 0.84 -34.84
C VAL A 115 -55.10 1.18 -34.40
N GLN A 116 -54.76 2.46 -34.56
CA GLN A 116 -53.57 3.19 -34.07
C GLN A 116 -52.20 2.60 -34.40
N ALA A 117 -51.82 2.70 -35.68
CA ALA A 117 -50.43 2.58 -36.10
C ALA A 117 -49.56 3.56 -35.30
N GLU A 118 -48.76 3.03 -34.39
CA GLU A 118 -47.79 3.83 -33.66
C GLU A 118 -46.88 4.52 -34.69
N LYS A 119 -46.79 5.85 -34.64
CA LYS A 119 -46.19 6.63 -35.73
C LYS A 119 -44.74 6.16 -35.95
N PRO A 120 -44.30 5.84 -37.18
CA PRO A 120 -42.94 5.34 -37.44
C PRO A 120 -41.85 6.31 -36.95
N GLY A 121 -42.15 7.62 -36.89
CA GLY A 121 -41.27 8.61 -36.29
C GLY A 121 -41.09 8.48 -34.76
N ARG A 122 -42.09 7.99 -34.03
CA ARG A 122 -42.01 7.69 -32.59
C ARG A 122 -41.17 6.44 -32.34
N LEU A 123 -41.39 5.37 -33.11
CA LEU A 123 -40.60 4.14 -33.01
C LEU A 123 -39.10 4.40 -33.26
N LYS A 124 -38.78 5.17 -34.31
CA LYS A 124 -37.39 5.55 -34.60
C LYS A 124 -36.75 6.37 -33.47
N ARG A 125 -37.52 7.21 -32.77
CA ARG A 125 -37.04 7.96 -31.59
C ARG A 125 -36.78 7.04 -30.41
N LEU A 126 -37.69 6.12 -30.11
CA LEU A 126 -37.53 5.13 -29.04
C LEU A 126 -36.31 4.24 -29.27
N LYS A 127 -36.11 3.77 -30.51
CA LYS A 127 -34.90 3.06 -30.89
C LYS A 127 -33.63 3.87 -30.61
N GLY A 128 -33.61 5.13 -31.05
CA GLY A 128 -32.48 6.03 -30.78
C GLY A 128 -32.31 6.42 -29.32
N TYR A 129 -33.33 6.29 -28.46
CA TYR A 129 -33.18 6.43 -27.00
C TYR A 129 -32.59 5.16 -26.38
N ALA A 130 -33.07 3.98 -26.79
CA ALA A 130 -32.52 2.70 -26.33
C ALA A 130 -31.05 2.53 -26.72
N GLU A 131 -30.68 2.89 -27.96
CA GLU A 131 -29.29 2.88 -28.44
C GLU A 131 -28.43 3.86 -27.61
N ARG A 132 -28.88 5.10 -27.40
CA ARG A 132 -28.12 6.06 -26.58
C ARG A 132 -27.96 5.63 -25.13
N ALA A 133 -29.00 5.08 -24.51
CA ALA A 133 -28.92 4.57 -23.14
C ALA A 133 -27.95 3.39 -23.04
N LYS A 134 -27.89 2.54 -24.07
CA LYS A 134 -26.90 1.46 -24.20
C LYS A 134 -25.47 2.00 -24.35
N ASP A 135 -25.28 3.04 -25.14
CA ASP A 135 -23.97 3.68 -25.33
C ASP A 135 -23.47 4.36 -24.05
N GLU A 136 -24.37 5.00 -23.30
CA GLU A 136 -24.06 5.58 -21.98
C GLU A 136 -23.67 4.50 -20.96
N GLU A 137 -24.41 3.38 -20.89
CA GLU A 137 -24.05 2.20 -20.09
C GLU A 137 -22.63 1.70 -20.42
N ASN A 138 -22.35 1.51 -21.71
CA ASN A 138 -21.04 1.05 -22.18
C ASN A 138 -19.92 2.04 -21.82
N SER A 139 -20.16 3.35 -22.00
CA SER A 139 -19.17 4.38 -21.67
C SER A 139 -18.78 4.39 -20.19
N ILE A 140 -19.74 4.21 -19.29
CA ILE A 140 -19.47 4.13 -17.85
C ILE A 140 -18.71 2.83 -17.53
N ARG A 141 -19.05 1.71 -18.17
CA ARG A 141 -18.37 0.42 -18.01
C ARG A 141 -16.90 0.50 -18.46
N GLU A 142 -16.63 1.11 -19.62
CA GLU A 142 -15.26 1.34 -20.11
C GLU A 142 -14.45 2.22 -19.14
N SER A 143 -15.07 3.27 -18.59
CA SER A 143 -14.43 4.12 -17.57
C SER A 143 -14.03 3.31 -16.32
N ARG A 144 -14.91 2.40 -15.89
CA ARG A 144 -14.67 1.52 -14.74
C ARG A 144 -13.53 0.54 -15.02
N GLU A 145 -13.50 -0.08 -16.18
CA GLU A 145 -12.39 -0.97 -16.61
C GLU A 145 -11.05 -0.24 -16.64
N MET A 146 -11.01 1.01 -17.13
CA MET A 146 -9.79 1.83 -17.09
C MET A 146 -9.32 2.10 -15.66
N LYS A 147 -10.25 2.39 -14.74
CA LYS A 147 -9.93 2.63 -13.32
C LYS A 147 -9.45 1.37 -12.61
N ASP A 148 -10.03 0.20 -12.92
CA ASP A 148 -9.53 -1.08 -12.42
C ASP A 148 -8.09 -1.34 -12.87
N GLY A 149 -7.76 -1.03 -14.13
CA GLY A 149 -6.39 -1.12 -14.63
C GLY A 149 -5.42 -0.21 -13.87
N LEU A 150 -5.86 1.01 -13.50
CA LEU A 150 -5.06 1.92 -12.68
C LEU A 150 -4.90 1.42 -11.24
N LEU A 151 -5.95 0.83 -10.66
CA LEU A 151 -5.91 0.24 -9.33
C LEU A 151 -4.96 -0.96 -9.28
N LEU A 152 -5.04 -1.86 -10.25
CA LEU A 152 -4.12 -3.01 -10.36
C LEU A 152 -2.67 -2.55 -10.45
N ARG A 153 -2.38 -1.53 -11.26
CA ARG A 153 -1.02 -0.95 -11.34
C ARG A 153 -0.59 -0.34 -10.01
N ALA A 154 -1.46 0.40 -9.33
CA ALA A 154 -1.15 1.01 -8.04
C ALA A 154 -0.91 -0.05 -6.94
N LEU A 155 -1.66 -1.16 -6.96
CA LEU A 155 -1.45 -2.30 -6.07
C LEU A 155 -0.15 -3.05 -6.37
N GLU A 156 0.22 -3.19 -7.64
CA GLU A 156 1.50 -3.77 -8.04
C GLU A 156 2.68 -2.89 -7.58
N GLU A 157 2.58 -1.58 -7.77
CA GLU A 157 3.55 -0.60 -7.25
C GLU A 157 3.63 -0.64 -5.71
N ASN A 158 2.51 -0.96 -5.04
CA ASN A 158 2.41 -1.12 -3.60
C ASN A 158 2.64 -2.54 -3.11
N LYS A 159 3.15 -3.48 -3.93
CA LYS A 159 3.50 -4.80 -3.43
C LYS A 159 4.57 -4.66 -2.35
N ILE A 160 4.08 -4.67 -1.11
CA ILE A 160 4.74 -4.72 0.19
C ILE A 160 5.88 -5.73 0.19
N THR A 161 5.81 -6.76 -0.67
CA THR A 161 6.87 -7.70 -1.03
C THR A 161 8.23 -7.05 -1.24
N GLN A 162 8.33 -5.81 -1.75
CA GLN A 162 9.64 -5.15 -1.93
C GLN A 162 10.18 -4.46 -0.67
N THR A 163 9.33 -3.83 0.15
CA THR A 163 9.76 -3.22 1.42
C THR A 163 10.23 -4.29 2.40
N THR A 164 9.45 -5.37 2.54
CA THR A 164 9.77 -6.47 3.46
C THR A 164 10.95 -7.33 2.96
N ARG A 165 11.11 -7.50 1.63
CA ARG A 165 12.31 -8.17 1.06
C ARG A 165 13.59 -7.33 1.20
N CYS A 166 13.49 -6.01 1.12
CA CYS A 166 14.64 -5.13 1.35
C CYS A 166 15.09 -5.16 2.82
N MET A 167 14.14 -5.22 3.76
CA MET A 167 14.43 -5.45 5.18
C MET A 167 15.06 -6.84 5.44
N ARG A 168 14.54 -7.90 4.79
CA ARG A 168 15.07 -9.28 4.90
C ARG A 168 16.56 -9.37 4.58
N THR A 169 16.99 -8.77 3.46
CA THR A 169 18.35 -8.99 2.91
C THR A 169 19.46 -8.48 3.83
N LYS A 170 19.15 -7.54 4.74
CA LYS A 170 20.13 -6.89 5.62
C LYS A 170 20.08 -7.40 7.06
N MET A 171 18.90 -7.73 7.61
CA MET A 171 18.83 -8.35 8.94
C MET A 171 19.46 -9.76 8.99
N THR A 172 19.52 -10.47 7.86
CA THR A 172 20.26 -11.74 7.75
C THR A 172 21.78 -11.59 7.67
N LEU A 173 22.30 -10.38 7.37
CA LEU A 173 23.75 -10.13 7.34
C LEU A 173 24.32 -9.85 8.74
N ASP A 174 23.50 -9.35 9.68
CA ASP A 174 23.92 -9.07 11.05
C ASP A 174 23.80 -10.29 12.00
N THR A 175 23.26 -11.42 11.51
CA THR A 175 23.03 -12.65 12.31
C THR A 175 24.29 -13.50 12.55
N ALA A 176 25.49 -12.93 12.44
CA ALA A 176 26.68 -13.58 12.99
C ALA A 176 26.77 -13.41 14.52
N GLU A 177 26.03 -12.46 15.10
CA GLU A 177 26.04 -12.20 16.55
C GLU A 177 24.60 -12.08 17.07
N THR A 178 24.04 -13.19 17.53
CA THR A 178 22.73 -13.21 18.21
C THR A 178 22.82 -12.52 19.56
N PRO A 179 22.05 -11.44 19.84
CA PRO A 179 21.99 -10.85 21.17
C PRO A 179 21.08 -11.68 22.07
N LYS A 180 21.54 -11.99 23.29
CA LYS A 180 20.67 -12.43 24.39
C LYS A 180 19.88 -11.22 24.89
N MET A 181 18.61 -11.11 24.54
CA MET A 181 17.69 -10.16 25.20
C MET A 181 16.87 -10.88 26.26
N ASP A 182 17.11 -10.58 27.54
CA ASP A 182 16.14 -10.81 28.60
C ASP A 182 15.13 -9.66 28.57
N ILE A 183 13.86 -10.01 28.40
CA ILE A 183 12.74 -9.07 28.51
C ILE A 183 12.50 -8.85 30.00
N ASP A 184 12.70 -7.63 30.49
CA ASP A 184 12.46 -7.24 31.88
C ASP A 184 11.07 -7.70 32.35
N LEU A 185 11.06 -8.68 33.27
CA LEU A 185 9.94 -8.98 34.14
C LEU A 185 10.13 -8.16 35.41
N GLU A 186 9.29 -7.14 35.60
CA GLU A 186 9.20 -6.43 36.89
C GLU A 186 8.88 -7.40 38.02
N ASN A 187 9.83 -7.62 38.95
CA ASN A 187 9.59 -7.77 40.38
C ASN A 187 10.90 -7.97 41.19
N GLY A 188 11.22 -7.01 42.06
CA GLY A 188 11.64 -7.25 43.45
C GLY A 188 13.11 -7.64 43.80
N VAL A 189 13.78 -6.68 44.46
CA VAL A 189 14.65 -6.86 45.66
C VAL A 189 16.15 -7.23 45.50
N SER A 190 16.97 -6.18 45.72
CA SER A 190 18.21 -6.04 46.54
C SER A 190 19.58 -6.69 46.24
N ASN A 191 20.55 -5.77 46.18
CA ASN A 191 21.86 -5.69 46.88
C ASN A 191 23.19 -6.16 46.24
N ASN A 192 24.05 -5.13 46.04
CA ASN A 192 25.49 -4.97 46.32
C ASN A 192 26.53 -6.02 45.90
N GLY A 193 27.57 -5.55 45.19
CA GLY A 193 28.88 -6.21 45.12
C GLY A 193 29.87 -5.47 44.22
N ASN A 194 31.04 -5.15 44.76
CA ASN A 194 32.09 -4.28 44.23
C ASN A 194 32.99 -4.89 43.14
N ASP A 195 33.62 -3.98 42.37
CA ASP A 195 35.02 -3.94 41.91
C ASP A 195 35.50 -4.87 40.78
N SER A 196 35.85 -4.29 39.62
CA SER A 196 37.24 -4.22 39.13
C SER A 196 37.28 -3.59 37.72
N GLY A 197 38.09 -2.54 37.57
CA GLY A 197 38.33 -1.88 36.30
C GLY A 197 39.18 -2.72 35.36
N VAL A 198 38.60 -3.10 34.22
CA VAL A 198 39.31 -3.55 33.01
C VAL A 198 38.48 -3.02 31.81
N GLU A 199 39.15 -2.74 30.70
CA GLU A 199 38.68 -2.08 29.47
C GLU A 199 37.42 -2.70 28.82
N THR A 200 36.24 -2.47 29.43
CA THR A 200 34.93 -2.93 28.91
C THR A 200 34.04 -1.79 28.43
N ALA A 201 34.59 -0.57 28.26
CA ALA A 201 33.79 0.57 27.87
C ALA A 201 33.33 0.46 26.39
N ALA A 202 34.25 0.21 25.46
CA ALA A 202 33.95 0.22 24.02
C ALA A 202 32.93 -0.88 23.61
N ILE A 203 33.08 -2.11 24.12
CA ILE A 203 32.16 -3.21 23.85
C ILE A 203 30.77 -2.92 24.44
N SER A 204 30.70 -2.32 25.64
CA SER A 204 29.41 -1.97 26.26
C SER A 204 28.66 -0.86 25.50
N TYR A 205 29.39 0.09 24.91
CA TYR A 205 28.78 1.16 24.10
C TYR A 205 28.28 0.63 22.75
N GLU A 206 29.03 -0.26 22.08
CA GLU A 206 28.60 -0.90 20.83
C GLU A 206 27.38 -1.79 21.02
N THR A 207 27.32 -2.56 22.12
CA THR A 207 26.12 -3.33 22.47
C THR A 207 24.91 -2.41 22.70
N GLY A 208 25.09 -1.29 23.40
CA GLY A 208 24.02 -0.32 23.64
C GLY A 208 23.55 0.40 22.36
N GLU A 209 24.46 0.73 21.45
CA GLU A 209 24.11 1.34 20.16
C GLU A 209 23.35 0.35 19.26
N HIS A 210 23.82 -0.90 19.20
CA HIS A 210 23.15 -1.96 18.45
C HIS A 210 21.76 -2.28 19.03
N GLU A 211 21.61 -2.31 20.36
CA GLU A 211 20.31 -2.46 21.02
C GLU A 211 19.38 -1.29 20.69
N GLN A 212 19.87 -0.05 20.75
CA GLN A 212 19.10 1.13 20.40
C GLN A 212 18.65 1.12 18.92
N TRP A 213 19.54 0.67 18.03
CA TRP A 213 19.23 0.46 16.62
C TRP A 213 18.13 -0.58 16.43
N CYS A 214 18.23 -1.72 17.12
CA CYS A 214 17.22 -2.77 17.10
C CYS A 214 15.86 -2.25 17.60
N LEU A 215 15.82 -1.58 18.75
CA LEU A 215 14.59 -1.04 19.33
C LEU A 215 13.92 -0.01 18.42
N THR A 216 14.70 0.94 17.87
CA THR A 216 14.17 1.99 16.99
C THR A 216 13.64 1.39 15.69
N THR A 217 14.41 0.50 15.05
CA THR A 217 14.04 -0.13 13.79
C THR A 217 12.80 -1.03 13.96
N LEU A 218 12.79 -1.90 14.96
CA LEU A 218 11.63 -2.77 15.24
C LEU A 218 10.39 -1.96 15.66
N GLY A 219 10.58 -0.85 16.38
CA GLY A 219 9.52 0.09 16.72
C GLY A 219 8.85 0.69 15.47
N HIS A 220 9.63 1.14 14.50
CA HIS A 220 9.08 1.64 13.23
C HIS A 220 8.40 0.55 12.41
N VAL A 221 9.00 -0.65 12.33
CA VAL A 221 8.39 -1.81 11.64
C VAL A 221 7.03 -2.14 12.25
N LYS A 222 6.93 -2.21 13.58
CA LYS A 222 5.67 -2.44 14.31
C LYS A 222 4.67 -1.31 14.03
N ALA A 223 5.10 -0.05 14.07
CA ALA A 223 4.24 1.10 13.81
C ALA A 223 3.67 1.10 12.38
N ILE A 224 4.50 0.84 11.36
CA ILE A 224 4.07 0.73 9.96
C ILE A 224 3.11 -0.45 9.79
N SER A 225 3.43 -1.61 10.36
CA SER A 225 2.58 -2.81 10.27
C SER A 225 1.19 -2.55 10.86
N ARG A 226 1.13 -1.83 11.99
CA ARG A 226 -0.13 -1.41 12.60
C ARG A 226 -0.89 -0.39 11.75
N GLN A 227 -0.22 0.64 11.24
CA GLN A 227 -0.85 1.71 10.49
C GLN A 227 -1.50 1.21 9.20
N TYR A 228 -0.85 0.26 8.51
CA TYR A 228 -1.32 -0.27 7.23
C TYR A 228 -1.89 -1.69 7.35
N ALA A 229 -2.31 -2.10 8.54
CA ALA A 229 -2.78 -3.46 8.81
C ALA A 229 -3.89 -3.89 7.84
N ALA A 230 -4.85 -3.00 7.55
CA ALA A 230 -5.96 -3.27 6.63
C ALA A 230 -5.50 -3.60 5.19
N GLU A 231 -4.37 -3.05 4.75
CA GLU A 231 -3.79 -3.35 3.44
C GLU A 231 -2.84 -4.55 3.47
N ILE A 232 -2.23 -4.84 4.63
CA ILE A 232 -1.30 -5.96 4.78
C ILE A 232 -2.07 -7.29 4.92
N TRP A 233 -3.19 -7.29 5.64
CA TRP A 233 -3.98 -8.48 5.94
C TRP A 233 -4.38 -9.30 4.70
N PRO A 234 -4.91 -8.70 3.61
CA PRO A 234 -5.26 -9.44 2.40
C PRO A 234 -4.08 -10.17 1.73
N HIS A 235 -2.84 -9.81 2.07
CA HIS A 235 -1.63 -10.37 1.50
C HIS A 235 -0.83 -11.21 2.49
N ILE A 236 -1.35 -11.48 3.69
CA ILE A 236 -0.59 -12.12 4.78
C ILE A 236 -0.10 -13.52 4.41
N GLU A 237 -0.90 -14.30 3.68
CA GLU A 237 -0.52 -15.67 3.28
C GLU A 237 0.65 -15.67 2.29
N ILE A 238 0.61 -14.74 1.32
CA ILE A 238 1.71 -14.54 0.36
C ILE A 238 2.95 -14.03 1.09
N LEU A 239 2.78 -13.14 2.05
CA LEU A 239 3.88 -12.64 2.87
C LEU A 239 4.47 -13.75 3.74
N ASP A 240 3.69 -14.64 4.32
CA ASP A 240 4.17 -15.77 5.10
C ASP A 240 5.00 -16.74 4.23
N ALA A 241 4.52 -17.03 3.01
CA ALA A 241 5.18 -17.95 2.09
C ALA A 241 6.45 -17.37 1.45
N GLU A 242 6.40 -16.12 0.99
CA GLU A 242 7.51 -15.52 0.25
C GLU A 242 8.46 -14.73 1.14
N VAL A 243 7.96 -14.12 2.22
CA VAL A 243 8.71 -13.17 3.03
C VAL A 243 9.01 -13.67 4.43
N PHE A 244 8.04 -14.13 5.23
CA PHE A 244 8.30 -14.62 6.59
C PHE A 244 8.73 -16.10 6.61
N THR A 245 9.68 -16.47 5.74
CA THR A 245 10.29 -17.83 5.75
C THR A 245 11.15 -18.04 7.00
N GLU A 246 11.58 -19.28 7.23
CA GLU A 246 12.44 -19.69 8.35
C GLU A 246 13.73 -18.84 8.48
N ASP A 247 14.22 -18.26 7.38
CA ASP A 247 15.42 -17.43 7.35
C ASP A 247 15.24 -16.01 7.94
N ILE A 248 14.00 -15.59 8.26
CA ILE A 248 13.76 -14.27 8.85
C ILE A 248 14.05 -14.26 10.35
N HIS A 249 14.74 -13.21 10.80
CA HIS A 249 15.02 -12.98 12.21
C HIS A 249 13.72 -12.99 13.04
N PRO A 250 13.62 -13.81 14.11
CA PRO A 250 12.39 -13.96 14.90
C PRO A 250 11.85 -12.64 15.46
N LEU A 251 12.73 -11.72 15.88
CA LEU A 251 12.32 -10.40 16.39
C LEU A 251 11.60 -9.54 15.34
N TYR A 252 12.02 -9.62 14.08
CA TYR A 252 11.37 -8.90 13.00
C TYR A 252 9.97 -9.44 12.73
N ARG A 253 9.85 -10.77 12.65
CA ARG A 253 8.56 -11.45 12.50
C ARG A 253 7.62 -11.08 13.66
N LYS A 254 8.13 -11.12 14.90
CA LYS A 254 7.39 -10.71 16.09
C LYS A 254 6.93 -9.26 16.01
N ALA A 255 7.80 -8.32 15.65
CA ALA A 255 7.44 -6.90 15.55
C ALA A 255 6.34 -6.63 14.50
N VAL A 256 6.39 -7.32 13.36
CA VAL A 256 5.33 -7.23 12.34
C VAL A 256 4.03 -7.82 12.86
N TYR A 257 4.05 -9.03 13.43
CA TYR A 257 2.85 -9.72 13.92
C TYR A 257 2.20 -8.97 15.07
N ASP A 258 3.00 -8.45 16.00
CA ASP A 258 2.54 -7.55 17.06
C ASP A 258 1.82 -6.32 16.48
N GLY A 259 2.38 -5.72 15.43
CA GLY A 259 1.76 -4.58 14.75
C GLY A 259 0.44 -4.93 14.07
N LEU A 260 0.35 -6.14 13.51
CA LEU A 260 -0.87 -6.67 12.91
C LEU A 260 -1.88 -7.20 13.94
N CYS A 261 -1.55 -7.20 15.24
CA CYS A 261 -2.32 -7.87 16.30
C CYS A 261 -2.55 -9.37 16.02
N ARG A 262 -1.58 -10.03 15.38
CA ARG A 262 -1.59 -11.46 15.11
C ARG A 262 -0.90 -12.20 16.26
N SER A 263 -1.53 -13.23 16.80
CA SER A 263 -0.87 -14.14 17.75
C SER A 263 0.35 -14.75 17.09
N THR A 264 1.52 -14.58 17.68
CA THR A 264 2.69 -15.36 17.28
C THR A 264 2.41 -16.81 17.68
N PRO A 265 2.63 -17.80 16.78
CA PRO A 265 2.71 -19.17 17.24
C PRO A 265 3.87 -19.23 18.24
N GLU A 266 3.57 -19.58 19.49
CA GLU A 266 4.60 -19.87 20.49
C GLU A 266 5.54 -20.94 19.94
N PRO A 267 6.86 -20.82 20.19
CA PRO A 267 7.83 -21.83 19.81
C PRO A 267 7.58 -23.19 20.49
#